data_AF-A0A7Y0S7G7-F1
#
_entry.id   AF-A0A7Y0S7G7-F1
#
_cell.length_a   1.000
_cell.length_b   1.000
_cell.length_c   1.000
_cell.angle_alpha   90.00
_cell.angle_beta   90.00
_cell.angle_gamma   90.00
#
_symmetry.space_group_name_H-M   'P 1'
#
loop_
_entity.id
_entity.type
_entity.pdbx_description
1 polymer ?
#
loop_
_entity_poly.entity_id
_entity_poly.type
_entity_poly.pdbx_seq_one_letter_code
_entity_poly.pdbx_strand_id
1 'polypeptide(L)' 'MSDKSEKLALRLGDILTRLFMGEVLSPEQLVADYQVSEKTLRRDFNERLVN' A
#
# COMPACT_ATOMS: atom_id res chain seq x y z
N MET A 1 2.27 -19.53 -8.26
CA MET A 1 2.76 -18.67 -7.14
C MET A 1 1.96 -17.38 -7.18
N SER A 2 1.33 -16.99 -6.08
CA SER A 2 0.21 -16.02 -6.05
C SER A 2 0.67 -14.57 -6.30
N ASP A 3 0.57 -14.10 -7.54
CA ASP A 3 0.83 -12.73 -8.04
C ASP A 3 0.22 -11.62 -7.16
N LYS A 4 -0.90 -11.89 -6.48
CA LYS A 4 -1.56 -10.93 -5.59
C LYS A 4 -0.75 -10.60 -4.33
N SER A 5 -0.09 -11.61 -3.75
CA SER A 5 0.66 -11.43 -2.49
C SER A 5 1.97 -10.67 -2.73
N GLU A 6 2.57 -10.84 -3.90
CA GLU A 6 3.77 -10.13 -4.33
C GLU A 6 3.46 -8.66 -4.62
N LYS A 7 2.40 -8.38 -5.39
CA LYS A 7 1.91 -7.01 -5.64
C LYS A 7 1.57 -6.26 -4.35
N LEU A 8 0.98 -6.96 -3.38
CA LEU A 8 0.72 -6.42 -2.04
C LEU A 8 2.02 -6.02 -1.33
N ALA A 9 2.99 -6.94 -1.27
CA ALA A 9 4.25 -6.71 -0.56
C ALA A 9 5.04 -5.54 -1.17
N LEU A 10 5.06 -5.44 -2.50
CA LEU A 10 5.70 -4.32 -3.21
C LEU A 10 5.04 -2.98 -2.90
N ARG A 11 3.70 -2.92 -2.96
CA ARG A 11 2.97 -1.68 -2.64
C ARG A 11 3.22 -1.22 -1.21
N LEU A 12 3.14 -2.13 -0.24
CA LEU A 12 3.41 -1.77 1.16
C LEU A 12 4.87 -1.37 1.40
N GLY A 13 5.83 -2.05 0.78
CA GLY A 13 7.25 -1.70 0.89
C GLY A 13 7.55 -0.30 0.35
N ASP A 14 6.95 0.06 -0.79
CA ASP A 14 7.07 1.38 -1.37
C ASP A 14 6.42 2.47 -0.49
N ILE A 15 5.19 2.24 -0.03
CA ILE A 15 4.48 3.17 0.87
C ILE A 15 5.31 3.41 2.15
N LEU A 16 5.84 2.37 2.77
CA LEU A 16 6.66 2.49 3.97
C LEU A 16 7.96 3.24 3.71
N THR A 17 8.59 3.04 2.55
CA THR A 17 9.81 3.77 2.15
C THR A 17 9.52 5.26 2.00
N ARG A 18 8.43 5.62 1.31
CA ARG A 18 8.00 7.01 1.12
C ARG A 18 7.71 7.69 2.46
N LEU A 19 6.97 7.01 3.36
CA LEU A 19 6.72 7.50 4.71
C LEU A 19 8.02 7.66 5.51
N PHE A 20 8.95 6.71 5.41
CA PHE A 20 10.26 6.79 6.08
C PHE A 20 11.10 7.98 5.58
N MET A 21 10.96 8.35 4.30
CA MET A 21 11.59 9.56 3.73
C MET A 21 10.90 10.87 4.13
N GLY A 22 9.81 10.81 4.91
CA GLY A 22 9.07 11.98 5.37
C GLY A 22 8.02 12.49 4.40
N GLU A 23 7.66 11.72 3.37
CA GLU A 23 6.54 12.07 2.51
C GLU A 23 5.22 12.04 3.27
N VAL A 24 4.39 13.07 3.06
CA VAL A 24 3.00 13.07 3.52
C VAL A 24 2.15 12.45 2.42
N LEU A 25 1.60 11.27 2.69
CA LEU A 25 0.80 10.52 1.73
C LEU A 25 -0.69 10.68 2.00
N SER A 26 -1.48 10.93 0.96
CA SER A 26 -2.95 10.89 1.03
C SER A 26 -3.48 9.58 0.44
N PRO A 27 -4.52 8.97 1.04
CA PRO A 27 -5.15 7.76 0.49
C PRO A 27 -5.60 7.91 -0.96
N GLU A 28 -6.10 9.08 -1.35
CA GLU A 28 -6.58 9.38 -2.70
C GLU A 28 -5.44 9.36 -3.72
N GLN A 29 -4.26 9.89 -3.35
CA GLN A 29 -3.08 9.85 -4.20
C GLN A 29 -2.59 8.40 -4.37
N LEU A 30 -2.57 7.62 -3.30
CA LEU A 30 -2.13 6.22 -3.35
C LEU A 30 -3.09 5.35 -4.19
N VAL A 31 -4.39 5.63 -4.15
CA VAL A 31 -5.39 4.99 -5.03
C VAL A 31 -5.03 5.20 -6.49
N ALA A 32 -4.65 6.42 -6.86
CA ALA A 32 -4.24 6.76 -8.22
C ALA A 32 -2.88 6.14 -8.59
N ASP A 33 -1.86 6.28 -7.73
CA ASP A 33 -0.50 5.79 -7.96
C ASP A 33 -0.45 4.29 -8.20
N TYR A 34 -1.20 3.52 -7.41
CA TYR A 34 -1.20 2.06 -7.49
C TYR A 34 -2.37 1.48 -8.29
N GLN A 35 -3.26 2.33 -8.82
CA GLN A 35 -4.45 1.93 -9.59
C GLN A 35 -5.32 0.90 -8.85
N VAL A 36 -5.52 1.10 -7.55
CA VAL A 36 -6.34 0.22 -6.70
C VAL A 36 -7.44 1.00 -6.01
N SER A 37 -8.51 0.31 -5.59
CA SER A 37 -9.55 0.94 -4.78
C SER A 37 -9.06 1.26 -3.36
N GLU A 38 -9.66 2.26 -2.72
CA GLU A 38 -9.39 2.59 -1.31
C GLU A 38 -9.64 1.37 -0.39
N LYS A 39 -10.65 0.55 -0.71
CA LYS A 39 -10.93 -0.72 -0.02
C LYS A 39 -9.74 -1.68 -0.08
N THR A 40 -9.03 -1.73 -1.21
CA THR A 40 -7.84 -2.57 -1.37
C THR A 40 -6.70 -2.02 -0.52
N LEU A 41 -6.43 -0.72 -0.57
CA LEU A 41 -5.42 -0.08 0.29
C LEU A 41 -5.69 -0.32 1.78
N ARG A 42 -6.92 -0.10 2.25
CA ARG A 42 -7.31 -0.38 3.65
C ARG A 42 -7.05 -1.83 4.04
N ARG A 43 -7.38 -2.77 3.14
CA ARG A 43 -7.15 -4.20 3.37
C ARG A 43 -5.66 -4.50 3.44
N ASP A 44 -4.86 -3.92 2.55
CA ASP A 44 -3.41 -4.12 2.54
C ASP A 44 -2.76 -3.69 3.86
N PHE A 45 -3.13 -2.50 4.37
CA PHE A 45 -2.66 -2.02 5.66
C PHE A 45 -3.10 -2.93 6.82
N ASN A 46 -4.37 -3.35 6.84
CA ASN A 46 -4.91 -4.18 7.92
C ASN A 46 -4.39 -5.63 7.89
N GLU A 47 -4.14 -6.21 6.71
CA GLU A 47 -3.64 -7.58 6.56
C GLU A 47 -2.18 -7.74 7.03
N ARG A 48 -1.38 -6.66 7.04
CA ARG A 48 0.08 -6.75 7.24
C ARG A 48 0.68 -5.86 8.33
N LEU A 49 0.02 -4.77 8.76
CA LEU A 49 0.58 -3.83 9.75
C LEU A 49 -0.06 -3.91 11.14
N VAL A 50 -1.27 -4.46 11.24
CA VAL A 50 -2.04 -4.48 12.51
C VAL A 50 -2.04 -5.87 13.18
N ASN A 51 -1.46 -6.88 12.52
CA ASN A 51 -1.33 -8.24 13.03
C ASN A 51 0.13 -8.63 13.28
#